data_AF-A0A9D3Y852-F1
#
_entry.id   AF-A0A9D3Y852-F1
#
_cell.length_a   1.000
_cell.length_b   1.000
_cell.length_c   1.000
_cell.angle_alpha   90.00
_cell.angle_beta   90.00
_cell.angle_gamma   90.00
#
_symmetry.space_group_name_H-M   'P 1'
#
loop_
_entity.id
_entity.type
_entity.pdbx_description
1 polymer ?
#
loop_
_entity_poly.entity_id
_entity_poly.type
_entity_poly.pdbx_seq_one_letter_code
_entity_poly.pdbx_strand_id
1 'polypeptide(L)'
;MSDIFLQEDIPSLFDNRFILIIDDSIQRAVYKDFVLLLQKIRYLTDSELRSNGEYTFSGDKLIEGGQYGEITNGILNKIFAKKRLS
;
A
#
# COMPACT_ATOMS: atom_id res chain seq x y z
N MET A 1 21.76 17.11 8.30
CA MET A 1 21.57 16.04 9.31
C MET A 1 20.42 15.22 8.80
N SER A 2 20.60 13.92 8.57
CA SER A 2 19.54 13.04 8.06
C SER A 2 18.76 12.47 9.24
N ASP A 3 17.46 12.74 9.30
CA ASP A 3 16.57 12.10 10.27
C ASP A 3 16.44 10.60 9.93
N ILE A 4 16.58 9.76 10.94
CA ILE A 4 16.36 8.31 10.83
C ILE A 4 14.97 8.03 11.40
N PHE A 5 14.09 7.45 10.59
CA PHE A 5 12.74 7.07 11.02
C PHE A 5 12.67 5.56 11.26
N LEU A 6 12.12 5.17 12.41
CA LEU A 6 11.81 3.80 12.77
C LEU A 6 10.32 3.51 12.48
N GLN A 7 9.96 2.22 12.46
CA GLN A 7 8.55 1.84 12.26
C GLN A 7 7.63 2.41 13.34
N GLU A 8 8.17 2.57 14.55
CA GLU A 8 7.49 3.11 15.72
C GLU A 8 7.09 4.58 15.54
N ASP A 9 7.77 5.32 14.65
CA ASP A 9 7.49 6.72 14.36
C ASP A 9 6.31 6.88 13.38
N ILE A 10 5.90 5.81 12.71
CA ILE A 10 4.87 5.86 11.66
C ILE A 10 3.53 6.40 12.16
N PRO A 11 2.99 5.99 13.32
CA PRO A 11 1.74 6.56 13.83
C PRO A 11 1.81 8.08 14.00
N SER A 12 2.91 8.62 14.55
CA SER A 12 3.05 10.07 14.76
C SER A 12 3.34 10.82 13.46
N LEU A 13 4.07 10.20 12.54
CA LEU A 13 4.38 10.77 11.23
C LEU A 13 3.15 10.88 10.34
N PHE A 14 2.17 9.97 10.46
CA PHE A 14 1.02 9.93 9.57
C PHE A 14 -0.31 10.26 10.26
N ASP A 15 -0.28 10.64 11.53
CA ASP A 15 -1.46 11.09 12.26
C ASP A 15 -2.15 12.26 11.55
N ASN A 16 -3.47 12.14 11.40
CA ASN A 16 -4.34 13.09 10.72
C ASN A 16 -3.89 13.47 9.28
N ARG A 17 -3.16 12.59 8.58
CA ARG A 17 -2.76 12.80 7.18
C ARG A 17 -3.52 11.88 6.23
N PHE A 18 -3.74 12.37 5.02
CA PHE A 18 -4.24 11.56 3.91
C PHE A 18 -3.07 11.19 3.01
N ILE A 19 -2.94 9.89 2.71
CA ILE A 19 -1.90 9.38 1.83
C ILE A 19 -2.56 8.86 0.56
N LEU A 20 -2.11 9.39 -0.57
CA LEU A 20 -2.51 8.95 -1.90
C LEU A 20 -1.32 8.22 -2.53
N ILE A 21 -1.53 6.97 -2.92
CA ILE A 21 -0.53 6.16 -3.61
C ILE A 21 -1.01 5.98 -5.04
N ILE A 22 -0.23 6.51 -5.98
CA ILE A 22 -0.45 6.43 -7.42
C ILE A 22 0.68 5.58 -7.97
N ASP A 23 0.34 4.41 -8.48
CA ASP A 23 1.35 3.44 -8.90
C ASP A 23 0.81 2.47 -9.95
N ASP A 24 1.73 1.73 -10.58
CA ASP A 24 1.47 0.58 -11.44
C ASP A 24 1.70 -0.75 -10.68
N SER A 25 1.71 -1.89 -11.38
CA SER A 25 1.89 -3.20 -10.73
C SER A 25 3.25 -3.42 -10.06
N ILE A 26 4.30 -2.65 -10.41
CA ILE A 26 5.67 -2.92 -9.97
C ILE A 26 5.86 -2.53 -8.50
N GLN A 27 5.34 -1.39 -8.05
CA GLN A 27 5.49 -0.96 -6.65
C GLN A 27 4.28 -1.37 -5.78
N ARG A 28 3.44 -2.30 -6.29
CA ARG A 28 2.37 -2.98 -5.51
C ARG A 28 2.91 -3.58 -4.21
N ALA A 29 4.13 -4.13 -4.22
CA ALA A 29 4.77 -4.64 -3.00
C ALA A 29 5.05 -3.50 -1.99
N VAL A 30 5.56 -2.35 -2.46
CA VAL A 30 5.80 -1.16 -1.64
C VAL A 30 4.49 -0.61 -1.06
N TYR A 31 3.44 -0.54 -1.87
CA TYR A 31 2.09 -0.18 -1.41
C TYR A 31 1.63 -1.09 -0.26
N LYS A 32 1.74 -2.41 -0.44
CA LYS A 32 1.31 -3.39 0.56
C LYS A 32 2.13 -3.29 1.84
N ASP A 33 3.45 -3.14 1.72
CA ASP A 33 4.33 -2.91 2.87
C ASP A 33 3.92 -1.65 3.62
N PHE A 34 3.66 -0.57 2.90
CA PHE A 34 3.28 0.70 3.50
C PHE A 34 1.91 0.62 4.19
N VAL A 35 0.93 -0.07 3.60
CA VAL A 35 -0.37 -0.31 4.25
C VAL A 35 -0.21 -1.14 5.53
N LEU A 36 0.63 -2.18 5.53
CA LEU A 36 0.90 -2.96 6.74
C LEU A 36 1.66 -2.15 7.79
N LEU A 37 2.60 -1.32 7.37
CA LEU A 37 3.37 -0.45 8.25
C LEU A 37 2.44 0.53 8.99
N LEU A 38 1.51 1.14 8.26
CA LEU A 38 0.54 2.07 8.82
C LEU A 38 -0.48 1.41 9.77
N GLN A 39 -0.87 0.16 9.50
CA GLN A 39 -1.96 -0.51 10.24
C GLN A 39 -1.49 -1.42 11.36
N LYS A 40 -0.30 -2.00 11.22
CA LYS A 40 0.20 -3.09 12.06
C LYS A 40 1.65 -2.90 12.49
N ILE A 41 2.33 -1.83 12.05
CA ILE A 41 3.74 -1.54 12.36
C ILE A 41 4.62 -2.76 12.00
N ARG A 42 4.40 -3.33 10.80
CA ARG A 42 5.22 -4.42 10.25
C ARG A 42 5.32 -4.34 8.75
N TYR A 43 6.32 -5.02 8.19
CA TYR A 43 6.43 -5.27 6.75
C TYR A 43 5.78 -6.61 6.37
N LEU A 44 5.62 -6.80 5.06
CA LEU A 44 5.27 -8.08 4.45
C LEU A 44 6.34 -9.12 4.78
N THR A 45 5.88 -10.35 4.93
CA THR A 45 6.75 -11.53 4.93
C THR A 45 7.05 -11.96 3.49
N ASP A 46 8.13 -12.73 3.29
CA ASP A 46 8.48 -13.32 2.00
C ASP A 46 7.34 -14.11 1.35
N SER A 47 6.51 -14.77 2.15
CA SER A 47 5.33 -15.50 1.67
C SER A 47 4.27 -14.54 1.12
N GLU A 48 4.00 -13.44 1.83
CA GLU A 48 3.03 -12.43 1.41
C GLU A 48 3.54 -11.62 0.19
N LEU A 49 4.85 -11.42 0.04
CA LEU A 49 5.47 -10.82 -1.16
C LEU A 49 5.25 -11.67 -2.41
N ARG A 50 5.26 -13.00 -2.27
CA ARG A 50 5.04 -13.95 -3.38
C ARG A 50 3.56 -14.12 -3.74
N SER A 51 2.65 -13.66 -2.88
CA SER A 51 1.21 -13.64 -3.14
C SER A 51 0.87 -12.50 -4.13
N ASN A 52 0.71 -12.88 -5.40
CA ASN A 52 0.38 -11.98 -6.50
C ASN A 52 -1.06 -12.20 -7.00
N GLY A 53 -1.63 -11.18 -7.65
CA GLY A 53 -2.92 -11.29 -8.35
C GLY A 53 -4.17 -10.94 -7.54
N GLU A 54 -4.02 -10.43 -6.33
CA GLU A 54 -5.14 -9.97 -5.51
C GLU A 54 -5.66 -8.58 -5.93
N TYR A 55 -6.98 -8.51 -6.16
CA TYR A 55 -7.70 -7.27 -6.51
C TYR A 55 -7.68 -6.22 -5.39
N THR A 56 -7.64 -6.69 -4.16
CA THR A 56 -7.66 -5.86 -2.95
C THR A 56 -6.63 -6.35 -1.94
N PHE A 57 -6.06 -5.43 -1.18
CA PHE A 57 -5.15 -5.73 -0.07
C PHE A 57 -5.57 -4.94 1.18
N SER A 58 -5.65 -5.61 2.32
CA SER A 58 -6.03 -5.03 3.62
C SER A 58 -7.29 -4.13 3.59
N GLY A 59 -8.31 -4.59 2.86
CA GLY A 59 -9.59 -3.90 2.71
C GLY A 59 -9.50 -2.53 2.03
N ASP A 60 -8.51 -2.35 1.16
CA ASP A 60 -8.44 -1.18 0.29
C ASP A 60 -9.61 -1.15 -0.71
N LYS A 61 -9.99 0.06 -1.12
CA LYS A 61 -11.07 0.27 -2.08
C LYS A 61 -10.56 1.13 -3.23
N LEU A 62 -11.03 0.83 -4.43
CA LEU A 62 -10.87 1.73 -5.56
C LEU A 62 -11.68 2.98 -5.27
N ILE A 63 -11.05 4.14 -5.39
CA ILE A 63 -11.72 5.43 -5.23
C ILE A 63 -12.33 5.88 -6.54
N GLU A 64 -13.29 6.80 -6.47
CA GLU A 64 -13.88 7.44 -7.64
C GLU A 64 -12.80 8.03 -8.55
N GLY A 65 -12.90 7.76 -9.86
CA GLY A 65 -11.88 8.10 -10.86
C GLY A 65 -10.74 7.09 -10.98
N GLY A 66 -10.69 6.08 -10.11
CA GLY A 66 -9.72 4.99 -10.21
C GLY A 66 -10.13 3.91 -11.21
N GLN A 67 -9.14 3.23 -11.79
CA GLN A 67 -9.35 2.07 -12.67
C GLN A 67 -8.45 0.90 -12.29
N TYR A 68 -8.96 -0.30 -12.53
CA TYR A 68 -8.15 -1.50 -12.61
C TYR A 68 -7.54 -1.56 -14.01
N GLY A 69 -6.21 -1.62 -14.10
CA GLY A 69 -5.54 -1.87 -15.37
C GLY A 69 -5.60 -3.36 -15.74
N GLU A 70 -5.10 -3.68 -16.93
CA GLU A 70 -5.10 -5.06 -17.43
C GLU A 70 -4.28 -5.99 -16.53
N ILE A 71 -4.73 -7.23 -16.44
CA ILE A 71 -4.00 -8.30 -15.75
C ILE A 71 -2.92 -8.79 -16.69
N THR A 72 -1.65 -8.52 -16.36
CA THR A 72 -0.50 -9.09 -17.09
C THR A 72 0.18 -10.10 -16.19
N ASN A 73 0.41 -11.33 -16.66
CA ASN A 73 1.03 -12.41 -15.89
C ASN A 73 0.34 -12.70 -14.54
N GLY A 74 -0.99 -12.53 -14.48
CA GLY A 74 -1.76 -12.73 -13.26
C GLY A 74 -1.64 -11.60 -12.23
N ILE A 75 -1.01 -10.47 -12.57
CA ILE A 75 -0.86 -9.30 -11.68
C ILE A 75 -1.81 -8.19 -12.12
N LEU A 76 -2.64 -7.71 -11.20
CA LEU A 76 -3.56 -6.60 -11.44
C LEU A 76 -2.88 -5.24 -11.19
N ASN A 77 -2.86 -4.39 -12.22
CA ASN A 77 -2.47 -2.98 -12.09
C ASN A 77 -3.59 -2.21 -11.38
N LYS A 78 -3.32 -1.55 -10.24
CA LYS A 78 -4.33 -0.77 -9.50
C LYS A 78 -3.88 0.68 -9.44
N ILE A 79 -4.58 1.57 -10.13
CA ILE A 79 -4.02 2.91 -10.40
C ILE A 79 -4.33 3.91 -9.27
N PHE A 80 -5.28 3.65 -8.38
CA PHE A 80 -5.59 4.60 -7.28
C PHE A 80 -6.11 3.91 -6.01
N ALA A 81 -5.39 4.08 -4.89
CA ALA A 81 -5.86 3.69 -3.57
C ALA A 81 -5.73 4.86 -2.59
N LYS A 82 -6.83 5.22 -1.91
CA LYS A 82 -6.83 6.14 -0.76
C LYS A 82 -7.16 5.34 0.48
N LYS A 83 -6.26 5.37 1.46
CA LYS A 83 -6.55 4.84 2.80
C LYS A 83 -6.68 6.01 3.78
N ARG A 84 -7.82 6.09 4.45
CA ARG A 84 -7.97 6.95 5.63
C ARG A 84 -7.45 6.17 6.83
N LEU A 85 -6.46 6.73 7.51
CA LEU A 85 -6.03 6.25 8.83
C LEU A 85 -7.07 6.74 9.84
N SER A 86 -7.63 5.82 10.61
CA SER A 86 -8.65 6.06 11.63
C SER A 86 -8.07 5.79 13.00
#